data_AF-J3L725-F1
#
_entry.id   AF-J3L725-F1
#
_cell.length_a   1.000
_cell.length_b   1.000
_cell.length_c   1.000
_cell.angle_alpha   90.00
_cell.angle_beta   90.00
_cell.angle_gamma   90.00
#
_symmetry.space_group_name_H-M   'P 1'
#
loop_
_entity.id
_entity.type
_entity.pdbx_description
1 polymer ?
#
loop_
_entity_poly.entity_id
_entity_poly.type
_entity_poly.pdbx_seq_one_letter_code
_entity_poly.pdbx_strand_id
1 'polypeptide(L)'
;MAGGGRKASGAVVLVALLVLAAGAAGLSMCGVDQSAVDACRSYCTVGSTEGAPSRACCDAVAGADFRCLCRRKAMLRSYGNIDADRATLIPSKCGVAGASTSCK
;
A
#
# COMPACT_ATOMS: atom_id res chain seq x y z
N MET A 1 1.11 63.84 20.67
CA MET A 1 -0.36 63.97 20.87
C MET A 1 -1.02 62.73 20.26
N ALA A 2 -1.82 62.01 21.05
CA ALA A 2 -2.87 61.00 20.73
C ALA A 2 -2.83 60.26 19.37
N GLY A 3 -2.97 58.94 19.24
CA GLY A 3 -3.62 57.91 20.06
C GLY A 3 -4.22 56.87 19.10
N GLY A 4 -4.44 55.62 19.57
CA GLY A 4 -5.31 54.66 18.87
C GLY A 4 -4.66 53.32 18.51
N GLY A 5 -4.62 52.42 19.48
CA GLY A 5 -4.25 51.02 19.26
C GLY A 5 -5.41 50.16 18.75
N ARG A 6 -5.02 49.08 18.07
CA ARG A 6 -5.73 47.80 17.87
C ARG A 6 -6.96 47.87 16.97
N LYS A 7 -6.87 47.25 15.79
CA LYS A 7 -7.40 45.89 15.50
C LYS A 7 -6.74 45.34 14.23
N ALA A 8 -5.75 44.46 14.38
CA ALA A 8 -5.32 43.61 13.28
C ALA A 8 -6.49 42.67 12.98
N SER A 9 -7.25 43.01 11.94
CA SER A 9 -8.42 42.27 11.50
C SER A 9 -7.94 40.90 11.01
N GLY A 10 -8.33 39.84 11.74
CA GLY A 10 -7.85 38.46 11.61
C GLY A 10 -8.24 37.73 10.32
N ALA A 11 -8.38 38.45 9.19
CA ALA A 11 -8.71 37.86 7.90
C ALA A 11 -7.48 37.24 7.20
N VAL A 12 -6.26 37.66 7.55
CA VAL A 12 -5.03 37.14 6.93
C VAL A 12 -4.60 35.78 7.50
N VAL A 13 -5.08 35.43 8.70
CA VAL A 13 -4.75 34.18 9.41
C VAL A 13 -5.75 33.05 9.09
N LEU A 14 -6.43 33.10 7.95
CA LEU A 14 -7.31 32.01 7.51
C LEU A 14 -6.80 31.33 6.22
N VAL A 15 -5.96 32.01 5.44
CA VAL A 15 -5.48 31.50 4.15
C VAL A 15 -4.20 30.65 4.28
N ALA A 16 -3.47 30.76 5.41
CA ALA A 16 -2.22 30.03 5.62
C ALA A 16 -2.38 28.56 6.09
N LEU A 17 -3.61 28.11 6.39
CA LEU A 17 -3.87 26.76 6.96
C LEU A 17 -4.27 25.70 5.92
N LEU A 18 -4.36 26.03 4.63
CA LEU A 18 -4.92 25.15 3.58
C LEU A 18 -3.89 24.39 2.74
N VAL A 19 -2.60 24.36 3.12
CA VAL A 19 -1.53 23.76 2.28
C VAL A 19 -1.03 22.40 2.78
N LEU A 20 -1.62 21.81 3.82
CA LEU A 20 -1.19 20.51 4.37
C LEU A 20 -2.01 19.31 3.89
N ALA A 21 -2.53 19.35 2.65
CA ALA A 21 -3.23 18.23 2.02
C ALA A 21 -2.46 17.69 0.81
N ALA A 22 -1.15 17.46 0.95
CA ALA A 22 -0.34 16.77 -0.07
C ALA A 22 0.42 15.64 0.60
N GLY A 23 -0.27 14.53 0.84
CA GLY A 23 0.35 13.39 1.52
C GLY A 23 -0.59 12.25 1.84
N ALA A 24 -1.62 11.99 1.02
CA ALA A 24 -2.21 10.66 1.00
C ALA A 24 -1.24 9.71 0.27
N ALA A 25 -0.02 9.56 0.79
CA ALA A 25 0.77 8.39 0.48
C ALA A 25 -0.03 7.22 1.07
N GLY A 26 -0.79 6.52 0.23
CA GLY A 26 -1.41 5.27 0.62
C GLY A 26 -0.36 4.44 1.35
N LEU A 27 -0.72 3.85 2.50
CA LEU A 27 0.22 3.10 3.34
C LEU A 27 0.89 2.00 2.51
N SER A 28 2.04 2.32 1.92
CA SER A 28 2.87 1.34 1.21
C SER A 28 3.58 0.52 2.27
N MET A 29 3.24 -0.75 2.33
CA MET A 29 3.83 -1.71 3.25
C MET A 29 4.75 -2.62 2.44
N CYS A 30 6.04 -2.60 2.75
CA CYS A 30 7.04 -3.41 2.04
C CYS A 30 7.07 -3.12 0.52
N GLY A 31 6.83 -1.87 0.11
CA GLY A 31 6.75 -1.50 -1.31
C GLY A 31 5.46 -1.91 -2.01
N VAL A 32 4.45 -2.37 -1.27
CA VAL A 32 3.12 -2.74 -1.78
C VAL A 32 2.08 -1.79 -1.21
N ASP A 33 1.37 -1.08 -2.08
CA ASP A 33 0.21 -0.27 -1.74
C ASP A 33 -1.12 -1.02 -2.02
N GLN A 34 -2.24 -0.37 -1.69
CA GLN A 34 -3.58 -0.94 -1.89
C GLN A 34 -3.86 -1.36 -3.34
N SER A 35 -3.40 -0.59 -4.33
CA SER A 35 -3.63 -0.90 -5.73
C SER A 35 -2.89 -2.16 -6.17
N ALA A 36 -1.70 -2.42 -5.61
CA ALA A 36 -0.99 -3.67 -5.82
C ALA A 36 -1.73 -4.86 -5.19
N VAL A 37 -2.32 -4.69 -4.00
CA VAL A 37 -3.16 -5.73 -3.37
C VAL A 37 -4.39 -6.03 -4.22
N ASP A 38 -5.09 -4.99 -4.69
CA ASP A 38 -6.29 -5.13 -5.52
C ASP A 38 -5.97 -5.80 -6.86
N ALA A 39 -4.86 -5.44 -7.50
CA ALA A 39 -4.42 -6.07 -8.75
C ALA A 39 -4.16 -7.58 -8.61
N CYS A 40 -3.72 -8.01 -7.42
CA CYS A 40 -3.43 -9.41 -7.10
C CYS A 40 -4.60 -10.15 -6.43
N ARG A 41 -5.69 -9.47 -6.11
CA ARG A 41 -6.77 -10.00 -5.27
C ARG A 41 -7.46 -11.21 -5.87
N SER A 42 -7.72 -11.20 -7.19
CA SER A 42 -8.43 -12.30 -7.86
C SER A 42 -7.66 -13.62 -7.76
N TYR A 43 -6.33 -13.56 -7.92
CA TYR A 43 -5.45 -14.71 -7.73
C TYR A 43 -5.36 -15.14 -6.27
N CYS A 44 -5.28 -14.18 -5.36
CA CYS A 44 -5.11 -14.43 -3.92
C CYS A 44 -6.38 -14.80 -3.18
N THR A 45 -7.57 -14.73 -3.79
CA THR A 45 -8.82 -14.99 -3.08
C THR A 45 -8.96 -16.47 -2.73
N VAL A 46 -9.49 -16.77 -1.54
CA VAL A 46 -9.82 -18.16 -1.12
C VAL A 46 -10.76 -18.78 -2.13
N GLY A 47 -10.41 -19.97 -2.64
CA GLY A 47 -11.19 -20.67 -3.68
C GLY A 47 -10.95 -20.16 -5.12
N SER A 48 -9.98 -19.27 -5.33
CA SER A 48 -9.59 -18.84 -6.68
C SER A 48 -9.14 -20.03 -7.53
N THR A 49 -9.67 -20.09 -8.75
CA THR A 49 -9.35 -21.10 -9.77
C THR A 49 -8.22 -20.64 -10.71
N GLU A 50 -7.68 -19.44 -10.50
CA GLU A 50 -6.63 -18.88 -11.35
C GLU A 50 -5.32 -19.68 -11.22
N GLY A 51 -4.73 -20.09 -12.35
CA GLY A 51 -3.46 -20.82 -12.37
C GLY A 51 -2.21 -19.93 -12.15
N ALA A 52 -2.36 -18.63 -12.42
CA ALA A 52 -1.31 -17.62 -12.31
C ALA A 52 -1.93 -16.22 -12.08
N PRO A 53 -1.20 -15.31 -11.42
CA PRO A 53 -1.60 -13.91 -11.27
C PRO A 53 -1.62 -13.18 -12.61
N SER A 54 -2.39 -12.10 -12.67
CA SER A 54 -2.42 -11.20 -13.81
C SER A 54 -1.07 -10.50 -14.02
N ARG A 55 -0.81 -10.03 -15.25
CA ARG A 55 0.40 -9.26 -15.53
C ARG A 55 0.44 -7.95 -14.72
N ALA A 56 -0.69 -7.29 -14.56
CA ALA A 56 -0.83 -6.11 -13.71
C ALA A 56 -0.44 -6.38 -12.25
N CYS A 57 -0.83 -7.55 -11.71
CA CYS A 57 -0.36 -7.97 -10.39
C CYS A 57 1.16 -8.11 -10.35
N CYS A 58 1.75 -8.83 -11.31
CA CYS A 58 3.20 -9.04 -11.36
C CYS A 58 3.98 -7.73 -11.47
N ASP A 59 3.53 -6.80 -12.31
CA ASP A 59 4.17 -5.49 -12.47
C ASP A 59 4.05 -4.65 -11.19
N ALA A 60 2.89 -4.71 -10.51
CA ALA A 60 2.67 -4.00 -9.25
C ALA A 60 3.51 -4.53 -8.09
N VAL A 61 3.85 -5.83 -8.08
CA VAL A 61 4.71 -6.42 -7.03
C VAL A 61 6.17 -6.57 -7.45
N ALA A 62 6.56 -6.14 -8.65
CA ALA A 62 7.93 -6.29 -9.14
C ALA A 62 8.96 -5.57 -8.26
N GLY A 63 8.56 -4.45 -7.64
CA GLY A 63 9.37 -3.69 -6.68
C GLY A 63 9.10 -4.03 -5.21
N ALA A 64 8.29 -5.05 -4.91
CA ALA A 64 7.91 -5.37 -3.55
C ALA A 64 9.05 -6.06 -2.77
N ASP A 65 9.18 -5.72 -1.49
CA ASP A 65 10.05 -6.44 -0.57
C ASP A 65 9.33 -7.67 -0.01
N PHE A 66 9.49 -8.79 -0.70
CA PHE A 66 8.90 -10.07 -0.29
C PHE A 66 9.41 -10.59 1.06
N ARG A 67 10.63 -10.23 1.48
CA ARG A 67 11.14 -10.61 2.81
C ARG A 67 10.39 -9.85 3.90
N CYS A 68 10.14 -8.56 3.69
CA CYS A 68 9.30 -7.74 4.57
C CYS A 68 7.85 -8.26 4.59
N LEU A 69 7.28 -8.60 3.42
CA LEU A 69 5.92 -9.16 3.33
C LEU A 69 5.80 -10.50 4.07
N CYS A 70 6.81 -11.38 3.98
CA CYS A 70 6.83 -12.65 4.72
C CYS A 70 6.75 -12.45 6.24
N ARG A 71 7.46 -11.46 6.81
CA ARG A 71 7.36 -11.13 8.25
C ARG A 71 5.97 -10.66 8.63
N ARG A 72 5.22 -10.11 7.67
CA ARG A 72 3.86 -9.58 7.82
C ARG A 72 2.79 -10.56 7.32
N LYS A 73 3.14 -11.80 6.96
CA LYS A 73 2.19 -12.82 6.44
C LYS A 73 1.00 -13.04 7.37
N ALA A 74 1.20 -12.97 8.69
CA ALA A 74 0.12 -13.08 9.66
C ALA A 74 -0.94 -11.95 9.51
N MET A 75 -0.52 -10.73 9.13
CA MET A 75 -1.45 -9.63 8.86
C MET A 75 -2.22 -9.84 7.56
N LEU A 76 -1.66 -10.52 6.56
CA LEU A 76 -2.39 -10.86 5.33
C LEU A 76 -3.59 -11.77 5.62
N ARG A 77 -3.50 -12.63 6.64
CA ARG A 77 -4.66 -13.43 7.09
C ARG A 77 -5.78 -12.56 7.68
N SER A 78 -5.45 -11.38 8.18
CA SER A 78 -6.42 -10.39 8.66
C SER A 78 -7.07 -9.60 7.51
N TYR A 79 -6.42 -9.54 6.34
CA TYR A 79 -7.05 -9.06 5.11
C TYR A 79 -8.00 -10.15 4.60
N GLY A 80 -9.27 -10.04 4.99
CA GLY A 80 -10.29 -11.07 4.78
C GLY A 80 -10.38 -11.58 3.33
N ASN A 81 -10.71 -12.87 3.20
CA ASN A 81 -10.83 -13.62 1.94
C ASN A 81 -9.54 -13.76 1.11
N ILE A 82 -8.37 -13.46 1.66
CA ILE A 82 -7.07 -13.74 1.03
C ILE A 82 -6.54 -15.11 1.50
N ASP A 83 -6.22 -15.98 0.56
CA ASP A 83 -5.40 -17.17 0.74
C ASP A 83 -3.92 -16.78 0.81
N ALA A 84 -3.39 -16.82 2.03
CA ALA A 84 -2.01 -16.45 2.31
C ALA A 84 -0.98 -17.39 1.67
N ASP A 85 -1.35 -18.62 1.32
CA ASP A 85 -0.45 -19.57 0.67
C ASP A 85 -0.36 -19.27 -0.82
N ARG A 86 -1.48 -18.92 -1.46
CA ARG A 86 -1.48 -18.40 -2.84
C ARG A 86 -0.70 -17.10 -2.96
N ALA A 87 -0.84 -16.19 -2.00
CA ALA A 87 -0.05 -14.96 -1.96
C ALA A 87 1.46 -15.22 -1.93
N THR A 88 1.91 -16.27 -1.22
CA THR A 88 3.33 -16.66 -1.21
C THR A 88 3.84 -17.29 -2.52
N LEU A 89 2.94 -17.69 -3.42
CA LEU A 89 3.29 -18.23 -4.75
C LEU A 89 3.47 -17.13 -5.80
N ILE A 90 2.96 -15.92 -5.57
CA ILE A 90 3.08 -14.78 -6.51
C ILE A 90 4.52 -14.59 -7.01
N PRO A 91 5.56 -14.53 -6.15
CA PRO A 91 6.89 -14.21 -6.64
C PRO A 91 7.44 -15.29 -7.56
N SER A 92 7.17 -16.56 -7.25
CA SER A 92 7.53 -17.70 -8.10
C SER A 92 6.79 -17.67 -9.44
N LYS A 93 5.50 -17.28 -9.44
CA LYS A 93 4.66 -17.21 -10.64
C LYS A 93 4.98 -16.00 -11.52
N CYS A 94 5.39 -14.89 -10.92
CA CYS A 94 5.77 -13.66 -11.60
C CYS A 94 7.26 -13.63 -11.98
N GLY A 95 8.06 -14.60 -11.53
CA GLY A 95 9.50 -14.65 -11.81
C GLY A 95 10.30 -13.52 -11.15
N VAL A 96 9.87 -13.03 -9.99
CA VAL A 96 10.53 -11.91 -9.33
C VAL A 96 11.83 -12.37 -8.67
N ALA A 97 12.96 -11.82 -9.14
CA ALA A 97 14.28 -12.12 -8.62
C ALA A 97 14.42 -11.64 -7.16
N GLY A 98 15.01 -12.47 -6.29
CA GLY A 98 15.23 -12.13 -4.88
C GLY A 98 14.06 -12.42 -3.94
N ALA A 99 12.92 -12.86 -4.47
CA ALA A 99 11.86 -13.39 -3.63
C ALA A 99 12.24 -14.78 -3.13
N SER A 100 12.52 -14.89 -1.83
CA SER A 100 12.67 -16.19 -1.20
C SER A 100 11.36 -16.97 -1.41
N THR A 101 11.42 -18.05 -2.19
CA THR A 101 10.30 -18.97 -2.48
C THR A 101 9.76 -19.69 -1.24
N SER A 102 10.32 -19.38 -0.07
CA SER A 102 9.87 -19.82 1.23
C SER A 102 9.89 -18.62 2.18
N CYS A 103 8.71 -18.25 2.69
CA CYS A 103 8.61 -17.46 3.92
C CYS A 103 9.00 -18.35 5.11
N LYS A 104 10.30 -18.63 5.25
CA LYS A 104 10.90 -19.19 6.47
C LYS A 104 11.43 -18.06 7.34
#